data_AF-A0A8C2HQV8-F1
#
_entry.id   AF-A0A8C2HQV8-F1
#
_cell.length_a   1.000
_cell.length_b   1.000
_cell.length_c   1.000
_cell.angle_alpha   90.00
_cell.angle_beta   90.00
_cell.angle_gamma   90.00
#
_symmetry.space_group_name_H-M   'P 1'
#
loop_
_entity.id
_entity.type
_entity.pdbx_description
1 polymer ?
#
loop_
_entity_poly.entity_id
_entity_poly.type
_entity_poly.pdbx_seq_one_letter_code
_entity_poly.pdbx_strand_id
1 'polypeptide(L)'
;LDPGVFGDFLCDSPYHLILSAFSYMKQADLQPEFIIWTGPPHVPKEELSTYVVINVIANMTHLTLVLPTAASLSCPGLNTNLYYSPNQVTVNMTDPTGQFQWLQETLELSRQKMEMVYVIAHVPIGYLPYAINTTAIRESYHEQLVKIFHNYSDFVKAQFYGHTHRDSILVHSFKKKKNLKESKLKNFLIKQNILEYCYCIPFNNHSLSLFFPPKDIWQFYLNLTEANLKQRSKWKLEYIMTEAFDIDDIQLHSLHELALRADVMILEVT
;
A
#
# COMPACT_ATOMS: atom_id res chain seq x y z
N LEU A 1 9.49 17.09 -27.09
CA LEU A 1 8.56 16.46 -26.14
C LEU A 1 7.58 17.55 -25.76
N ASP A 2 6.30 17.36 -26.04
CA ASP A 2 5.24 18.35 -25.81
C ASP A 2 4.38 17.84 -24.64
N PRO A 3 4.71 18.22 -23.39
CA PRO A 3 3.97 17.73 -22.21
C PRO A 3 2.54 18.27 -22.24
N GLY A 4 1.57 17.38 -22.12
CA GLY A 4 0.15 17.76 -22.15
C GLY A 4 -0.38 18.26 -20.80
N VAL A 5 -1.60 18.81 -20.80
CA VAL A 5 -2.24 19.42 -19.62
C VAL A 5 -2.45 18.42 -18.47
N PHE A 6 -2.61 17.14 -18.77
CA PHE A 6 -2.76 16.09 -17.76
C PHE A 6 -1.43 15.45 -17.33
N GLY A 7 -0.30 15.92 -17.89
CA GLY A 7 1.04 15.48 -17.50
C GLY A 7 1.80 14.79 -18.63
N ASP A 8 2.94 14.22 -18.27
CA ASP A 8 3.82 13.44 -19.13
C ASP A 8 4.30 12.20 -18.37
N PHE A 9 4.64 11.12 -19.07
CA PHE A 9 5.14 9.89 -18.43
C PHE A 9 6.47 10.08 -17.69
N LEU A 10 7.21 11.14 -18.02
CA LEU A 10 8.48 11.52 -17.39
C LEU A 10 8.31 12.57 -16.29
N CYS A 11 7.08 13.02 -16.03
CA CYS A 11 6.76 14.01 -15.01
C CYS A 11 5.87 13.41 -13.93
N ASP A 12 5.84 14.06 -12.77
CA ASP A 12 4.80 13.79 -11.81
C ASP A 12 3.44 14.33 -12.23
N SER A 13 2.43 13.86 -11.52
CA SER A 13 1.05 14.28 -11.66
C SER A 13 0.89 15.80 -11.48
N PRO A 14 0.52 16.56 -12.52
CA PRO A 14 0.16 17.95 -12.35
C PRO A 14 -1.17 18.08 -11.59
N TYR A 15 -1.41 19.27 -11.02
CA TYR A 15 -2.64 19.55 -10.27
C TYR A 15 -3.93 19.22 -11.07
N HIS A 16 -3.93 19.46 -12.39
CA HIS A 16 -5.06 19.13 -13.27
C HIS A 16 -5.38 17.64 -13.33
N LEU A 17 -4.35 16.78 -13.30
CA LEU A 17 -4.55 15.34 -13.27
C LEU A 17 -5.20 14.91 -11.94
N ILE A 18 -4.68 15.43 -10.83
CA ILE A 18 -5.17 15.14 -9.49
C ILE A 18 -6.64 15.59 -9.34
N LEU A 19 -6.95 16.83 -9.74
CA LEU A 19 -8.32 17.33 -9.75
C LEU A 19 -9.24 16.49 -10.64
N SER A 20 -8.74 15.98 -11.77
CA SER A 20 -9.54 15.13 -12.65
C SER A 20 -9.93 13.81 -11.99
N ALA A 21 -9.04 13.23 -11.17
CA ALA A 21 -9.32 12.01 -10.41
C ALA A 21 -10.43 12.25 -9.38
N PHE A 22 -10.31 13.29 -8.55
CA PHE A 22 -11.36 13.66 -7.59
C PHE A 22 -12.69 14.02 -8.26
N SER A 23 -12.63 14.72 -9.40
CA SER A 23 -13.82 15.05 -10.18
C SER A 23 -14.52 13.79 -10.69
N TYR A 24 -13.74 12.80 -11.16
CA TYR A 24 -14.28 11.51 -11.57
C TYR A 24 -14.90 10.76 -10.39
N MET A 25 -14.22 10.67 -9.24
CA MET A 25 -14.75 10.03 -8.02
C MET A 25 -16.13 10.59 -7.63
N LYS A 26 -16.28 11.92 -7.72
CA LYS A 26 -17.55 12.60 -7.45
C LYS A 26 -18.62 12.34 -8.52
N GLN A 27 -18.24 12.34 -9.80
CA GLN A 27 -19.18 12.14 -10.92
C GLN A 27 -19.66 10.70 -11.05
N ALA A 28 -18.77 9.74 -10.80
CA ALA A 28 -19.09 8.31 -10.82
C ALA A 28 -19.83 7.85 -9.56
N ASP A 29 -20.15 8.77 -8.64
CA ASP A 29 -20.89 8.54 -7.40
C ASP A 29 -20.32 7.36 -6.59
N LEU A 30 -18.98 7.27 -6.52
CA LEU A 30 -18.29 6.15 -5.88
C LEU A 30 -18.45 6.14 -4.34
N GLN A 31 -18.89 7.27 -3.75
CA GLN A 31 -19.18 7.49 -2.33
C GLN A 31 -18.27 6.70 -1.35
N PRO A 32 -16.93 6.88 -1.40
CA PRO A 32 -16.03 6.17 -0.50
C PRO A 32 -16.22 6.66 0.95
N GLU A 33 -16.12 5.75 1.93
CA GLU A 33 -16.20 6.09 3.35
C GLU A 33 -15.01 6.95 3.82
N PHE A 34 -13.83 6.77 3.21
CA PHE A 34 -12.63 7.57 3.43
C PHE A 34 -11.68 7.44 2.23
N ILE A 35 -10.67 8.31 2.15
CA ILE A 35 -9.65 8.31 1.08
C ILE A 35 -8.28 8.11 1.71
N ILE A 36 -7.51 7.16 1.19
CA ILE A 36 -6.10 6.96 1.53
C ILE A 36 -5.25 7.70 0.49
N TRP A 37 -4.33 8.54 0.95
CA TRP A 37 -3.34 9.20 0.10
C TRP A 37 -1.94 9.02 0.68
N THR A 38 -1.08 8.29 -0.04
CA THR A 38 0.21 7.80 0.48
C THR A 38 1.42 8.67 0.10
N GLY A 39 1.23 9.91 -0.37
CA GLY A 39 2.32 10.89 -0.46
C GLY A 39 2.34 11.79 -1.70
N PRO A 40 3.19 12.84 -1.68
CA PRO A 40 3.28 13.84 -2.73
C PRO A 40 4.15 13.40 -3.93
N PRO A 41 4.09 14.16 -5.05
CA PRO A 41 4.93 13.94 -6.24
C PRO A 41 6.45 14.20 -6.03
N HIS A 42 7.29 13.66 -6.92
CA HIS A 42 8.76 13.79 -7.00
C HIS A 42 9.27 15.09 -7.68
N VAL A 43 9.34 16.20 -6.95
CA VAL A 43 9.98 17.41 -7.49
C VAL A 43 11.51 17.39 -7.24
N PRO A 44 12.36 17.80 -8.19
CA PRO A 44 13.81 17.92 -7.98
C PRO A 44 14.15 18.76 -6.75
N LYS A 45 15.18 18.36 -6.00
CA LYS A 45 15.56 19.00 -4.74
C LYS A 45 15.90 20.49 -4.92
N GLU A 46 16.49 20.82 -6.07
CA GLU A 46 16.94 22.17 -6.43
C GLU A 46 15.77 23.13 -6.70
N GLU A 47 14.59 22.59 -7.02
CA GLU A 47 13.36 23.34 -7.29
C GLU A 47 12.41 23.38 -6.08
N LEU A 48 12.76 22.67 -5.02
CA LEU A 48 11.97 22.58 -3.79
C LEU A 48 12.53 23.47 -2.69
N SER A 49 11.60 24.07 -1.93
CA SER A 49 11.87 24.59 -0.60
C SER A 49 10.87 23.98 0.38
N THR A 50 11.19 23.99 1.67
CA THR A 50 10.25 23.56 2.73
C THR A 50 8.90 24.25 2.60
N TYR A 51 8.89 25.52 2.20
CA TYR A 51 7.67 26.31 1.97
C TYR A 51 6.81 25.75 0.82
N VAL A 52 7.44 25.40 -0.32
CA VAL A 52 6.74 24.80 -1.47
C VAL A 52 6.15 23.44 -1.09
N VAL A 53 6.90 22.59 -0.38
CA VAL A 53 6.42 21.27 0.07
C VAL A 53 5.22 21.43 1.00
N ILE A 54 5.29 22.31 2.00
CA ILE A 54 4.17 22.57 2.93
C ILE A 54 2.93 23.05 2.16
N ASN A 55 3.09 23.94 1.19
CA ASN A 55 1.96 24.45 0.41
C ASN A 55 1.32 23.38 -0.48
N VAL A 56 2.11 22.50 -1.10
CA VAL A 56 1.59 21.38 -1.88
C VAL A 56 0.79 20.44 -0.96
N ILE A 57 1.34 20.08 0.20
CA ILE A 57 0.65 19.24 1.18
C ILE A 57 -0.64 19.92 1.64
N ALA A 58 -0.60 21.20 2.02
CA ALA A 58 -1.77 21.93 2.50
C ALA A 58 -2.88 22.01 1.43
N ASN A 59 -2.53 22.34 0.19
CA ASN A 59 -3.48 22.39 -0.92
C ASN A 59 -4.13 21.03 -1.16
N MET A 60 -3.33 19.96 -1.08
CA MET A 60 -3.87 18.63 -1.25
C MET A 60 -4.73 18.14 -0.09
N THR A 61 -4.34 18.43 1.15
CA THR A 61 -5.14 18.11 2.36
C THR A 61 -6.49 18.83 2.33
N HIS A 62 -6.56 20.04 1.79
CA HIS A 62 -7.84 20.75 1.59
C HIS A 62 -8.76 20.05 0.57
N LEU A 63 -8.19 19.31 -0.38
CA LEU A 63 -8.97 18.53 -1.35
C LEU A 63 -9.45 17.18 -0.79
N THR A 64 -8.74 16.59 0.18
CA THR A 64 -9.03 15.26 0.77
C THR A 64 -9.84 15.33 2.07
N LEU A 65 -10.88 16.17 2.13
CA LEU A 65 -11.86 16.25 3.24
C LEU A 65 -12.09 14.89 3.93
N VAL A 66 -11.49 14.73 5.11
CA VAL A 66 -11.47 13.49 5.89
C VAL A 66 -12.88 13.24 6.42
N LEU A 67 -13.51 12.18 5.92
CA LEU A 67 -14.80 11.69 6.42
C LEU A 67 -14.60 10.86 7.71
N PRO A 68 -15.65 10.73 8.55
CA PRO A 68 -15.50 10.25 9.92
C PRO A 68 -15.07 8.79 9.95
N THR A 69 -14.14 8.48 10.85
CA THR A 69 -13.70 7.13 11.19
C THR A 69 -14.90 6.24 11.51
N ALA A 70 -15.06 5.15 10.75
CA ALA A 70 -15.91 4.04 11.16
C ALA A 70 -15.53 3.64 12.61
N ALA A 71 -16.53 3.39 13.46
CA ALA A 71 -16.39 3.32 14.92
C ALA A 71 -15.51 2.16 15.46
N SER A 72 -14.74 1.47 14.62
CA SER A 72 -13.89 0.33 14.99
C SER A 72 -12.64 0.16 14.09
N LEU A 73 -12.23 1.21 13.36
CA LEU A 73 -11.06 1.19 12.48
C LEU A 73 -10.00 2.21 12.93
N SER A 74 -8.78 1.72 13.15
CA SER A 74 -7.58 2.54 13.41
C SER A 74 -6.69 2.55 12.17
N CYS A 75 -6.19 3.72 11.79
CA CYS A 75 -5.38 3.90 10.57
C CYS A 75 -4.06 4.63 10.85
N PRO A 76 -3.05 3.95 11.42
CA PRO A 76 -1.75 4.55 11.67
C PRO A 76 -1.02 4.84 10.35
N GLY A 77 -0.59 6.10 10.18
CA GLY A 77 0.28 6.53 9.10
C GLY A 77 1.76 6.45 9.48
N LEU A 78 2.53 5.65 8.72
CA LEU A 78 3.96 5.49 8.93
C LEU A 78 4.77 6.39 8.01
N ASN A 79 5.84 6.97 8.55
CA ASN A 79 6.84 7.66 7.75
C ASN A 79 7.97 6.69 7.37
N THR A 80 7.69 5.82 6.41
CA THR A 80 8.69 4.83 5.92
C THR A 80 9.82 5.46 5.12
N ASN A 81 9.77 6.75 4.81
CA ASN A 81 10.92 7.48 4.25
C ASN A 81 12.11 7.50 5.22
N LEU A 82 11.87 7.37 6.53
CA LEU A 82 12.94 7.21 7.52
C LEU A 82 13.75 5.94 7.27
N TYR A 83 13.16 4.91 6.66
CA TYR A 83 13.79 3.62 6.43
C TYR A 83 14.36 3.48 5.02
N TYR A 84 13.97 4.37 4.10
CA TYR A 84 14.31 4.33 2.68
C TYR A 84 15.81 4.30 2.43
N SER A 85 16.31 3.31 1.68
CA SER A 85 17.75 3.01 1.54
C SER A 85 18.63 4.20 1.13
N PRO A 86 18.19 5.17 0.31
CA PRO A 86 18.96 6.38 0.02
C PRO A 86 19.01 7.43 1.14
N ASN A 87 18.13 7.37 2.14
CA ASN A 87 18.05 8.39 3.20
C ASN A 87 19.28 8.34 4.12
N GLN A 88 20.17 9.31 4.01
CA GLN A 88 21.42 9.34 4.78
C GLN A 88 21.24 9.78 6.24
N VAL A 89 20.12 10.43 6.58
CA VAL A 89 19.88 11.00 7.92
C VAL A 89 19.72 9.90 8.98
N THR A 90 19.22 8.74 8.59
CA THR A 90 18.86 7.64 9.51
C THR A 90 19.85 6.48 9.49
N VAL A 91 21.05 6.68 8.92
CA VAL A 91 22.11 5.67 8.92
C VAL A 91 22.57 5.42 10.35
N ASN A 92 22.76 4.14 10.70
CA ASN A 92 23.17 3.66 12.04
C ASN A 92 22.20 3.98 13.19
N MET A 93 20.98 4.41 12.89
CA MET A 93 19.91 4.50 13.88
C MET A 93 19.21 3.13 13.98
N THR A 94 18.79 2.72 15.18
CA THR A 94 18.06 1.46 15.37
C THR A 94 16.56 1.66 15.29
N ASP A 95 16.05 2.77 15.83
CA ASP A 95 14.65 3.18 15.74
C ASP A 95 14.56 4.70 15.49
N PRO A 96 14.70 5.15 14.22
CA PRO A 96 14.56 6.55 13.86
C PRO A 96 13.25 7.14 14.41
N THR A 97 13.37 8.20 15.21
CA THR A 97 12.23 8.90 15.85
C THR A 97 11.39 8.06 16.84
N GLY A 98 11.82 6.84 17.20
CA GLY A 98 11.05 5.95 18.07
C GLY A 98 9.80 5.37 17.40
N GLN A 99 9.74 5.35 16.06
CA GLN A 99 8.55 4.99 15.31
C GLN A 99 8.21 3.48 15.43
N PHE A 100 9.19 2.59 15.58
CA PHE A 100 8.91 1.17 15.83
C PHE A 100 8.32 0.94 17.21
N GLN A 101 8.84 1.62 18.24
CA GLN A 101 8.26 1.58 19.57
C GLN A 101 6.82 2.11 19.54
N TRP A 102 6.61 3.30 18.98
CA TRP A 102 5.29 3.92 18.87
C TRP A 102 4.29 3.04 18.10
N LEU A 103 4.72 2.40 17.01
CA LEU A 103 3.86 1.52 16.22
C LEU A 103 3.40 0.32 17.06
N GLN A 104 4.31 -0.33 17.78
CA GLN A 104 3.95 -1.47 18.64
C GLN A 104 2.98 -1.06 19.75
N GLU A 105 3.22 0.08 20.41
CA GLU A 105 2.31 0.62 21.43
C GLU A 105 0.92 0.92 20.83
N THR A 106 0.88 1.50 19.62
CA THR A 106 -0.37 1.83 18.92
C THR A 106 -1.17 0.57 18.53
N LEU A 107 -0.48 -0.46 18.03
CA LEU A 107 -1.10 -1.73 17.66
C LEU A 107 -1.60 -2.49 18.90
N GLU A 108 -0.86 -2.44 20.00
CA GLU A 108 -1.27 -3.06 21.27
C GLU A 108 -2.51 -2.36 21.86
N LEU A 109 -2.57 -1.03 21.79
CA LEU A 109 -3.77 -0.28 22.17
C LEU A 109 -4.97 -0.64 21.28
N SER A 110 -4.77 -0.78 19.97
CA SER A 110 -5.82 -1.18 19.03
C SER A 110 -6.33 -2.59 19.35
N ARG A 111 -5.42 -3.52 19.67
CA ARG A 111 -5.74 -4.88 20.14
C ARG A 111 -6.60 -4.84 21.42
N GLN A 112 -6.22 -4.02 22.41
CA GLN A 112 -6.98 -3.90 23.66
C GLN A 112 -8.39 -3.34 23.45
N LYS A 113 -8.57 -2.49 22.43
CA LYS A 113 -9.86 -1.92 22.03
C LYS A 113 -10.64 -2.77 21.04
N MET A 114 -10.08 -3.90 20.60
CA MET A 114 -10.65 -4.75 19.54
C MET A 114 -10.88 -3.98 18.22
N GLU A 115 -10.02 -3.03 17.92
CA GLU A 115 -10.06 -2.24 16.67
C GLU A 115 -9.32 -2.97 15.55
N MET A 116 -9.88 -2.93 14.36
CA MET A 116 -9.17 -3.37 13.14
C MET A 116 -8.19 -2.29 12.72
N VAL A 117 -7.06 -2.68 12.15
CA VAL A 117 -6.00 -1.75 11.75
C VAL A 117 -5.71 -1.82 10.26
N TYR A 118 -5.73 -0.64 9.61
CA TYR A 118 -5.19 -0.41 8.27
C TYR A 118 -3.96 0.46 8.35
N VAL A 119 -2.80 -0.08 8.00
CA VAL A 119 -1.55 0.70 8.01
C VAL A 119 -1.42 1.43 6.69
N ILE A 120 -1.01 2.70 6.71
CA ILE A 120 -0.71 3.46 5.49
C ILE A 120 0.73 3.95 5.54
N ALA A 121 1.46 3.87 4.43
CA ALA A 121 2.80 4.43 4.33
C ALA A 121 3.17 4.73 2.86
N HIS A 122 4.28 5.43 2.64
CA HIS A 122 4.74 5.75 1.28
C HIS A 122 5.61 4.64 0.68
N VAL A 123 6.81 4.42 1.24
CA VAL A 123 7.78 3.42 0.77
C VAL A 123 7.38 2.03 1.28
N PRO A 124 7.21 1.02 0.40
CA PRO A 124 6.76 -0.32 0.79
C PRO A 124 7.83 -1.13 1.51
N ILE A 125 7.34 -2.09 2.32
CA ILE A 125 8.12 -3.24 2.77
C ILE A 125 8.12 -4.34 1.69
N GLY A 126 9.03 -5.29 1.81
CA GLY A 126 9.16 -6.40 0.87
C GLY A 126 10.14 -6.08 -0.25
N TYR A 127 10.25 -7.04 -1.16
CA TYR A 127 11.20 -6.99 -2.27
C TYR A 127 10.57 -6.30 -3.48
N LEU A 128 11.39 -5.51 -4.18
CA LEU A 128 10.97 -4.83 -5.38
C LEU A 128 10.76 -5.84 -6.50
N PRO A 129 9.58 -5.88 -7.16
CA PRO A 129 9.26 -6.94 -8.11
C PRO A 129 10.08 -6.90 -9.40
N TYR A 130 10.79 -5.80 -9.64
CA TYR A 130 11.64 -5.55 -10.81
C TYR A 130 13.14 -5.62 -10.49
N ALA A 131 13.52 -5.96 -9.25
CA ALA A 131 14.91 -6.07 -8.83
C ALA A 131 15.16 -7.37 -8.05
N ILE A 132 16.32 -7.96 -8.25
CA ILE A 132 16.67 -9.23 -7.59
C ILE A 132 17.10 -8.95 -6.16
N ASN A 133 16.49 -9.64 -5.20
CA ASN A 133 16.86 -9.62 -3.78
C ASN A 133 17.10 -8.20 -3.21
N THR A 134 16.32 -7.23 -3.67
CA THR A 134 16.45 -5.81 -3.29
C THR A 134 15.16 -5.31 -2.66
N THR A 135 15.26 -4.79 -1.44
CA THR A 135 14.16 -4.10 -0.73
C THR A 135 14.24 -2.59 -0.96
N ALA A 136 13.09 -1.90 -0.93
CA ALA A 136 13.05 -0.44 -1.07
C ALA A 136 13.64 0.28 0.16
N ILE A 137 13.31 -0.22 1.35
CA ILE A 137 13.88 0.20 2.64
C ILE A 137 15.07 -0.68 3.01
N ARG A 138 15.91 -0.24 3.96
CA ARG A 138 17.04 -1.05 4.44
C ARG A 138 16.56 -2.35 5.06
N GLU A 139 17.32 -3.41 4.83
CA GLU A 139 17.00 -4.78 5.25
C GLU A 139 16.72 -4.89 6.76
N SER A 140 17.53 -4.26 7.62
CA SER A 140 17.31 -4.27 9.07
C SER A 140 15.95 -3.69 9.50
N TYR A 141 15.52 -2.61 8.84
CA TYR A 141 14.22 -1.99 9.09
C TYR A 141 13.08 -2.81 8.48
N HIS A 142 13.32 -3.43 7.32
CA HIS A 142 12.38 -4.35 6.70
C HIS A 142 12.07 -5.54 7.61
N GLU A 143 13.09 -6.24 8.09
CA GLU A 143 12.92 -7.38 8.99
C GLU A 143 12.18 -6.99 10.29
N GLN A 144 12.50 -5.82 10.85
CA GLN A 144 11.86 -5.34 12.05
C GLN A 144 10.36 -5.04 11.84
N LEU A 145 10.00 -4.40 10.73
CA LEU A 145 8.59 -4.16 10.37
C LEU A 145 7.84 -5.46 10.10
N VAL A 146 8.43 -6.39 9.34
CA VAL A 146 7.84 -7.70 9.08
C VAL A 146 7.56 -8.43 10.40
N LYS A 147 8.50 -8.41 11.34
CA LYS A 147 8.33 -9.01 12.66
C LYS A 147 7.23 -8.33 13.49
N ILE A 148 7.13 -7.00 13.45
CA ILE A 148 6.06 -6.27 14.13
C ILE A 148 4.71 -6.67 13.52
N PHE A 149 4.56 -6.59 12.20
CA PHE A 149 3.28 -6.90 11.55
C PHE A 149 2.86 -8.37 11.72
N HIS A 150 3.82 -9.30 11.72
CA HIS A 150 3.56 -10.68 12.11
C HIS A 150 2.98 -10.79 13.53
N ASN A 151 3.54 -10.08 14.50
CA ASN A 151 3.06 -10.16 15.89
C ASN A 151 1.68 -9.52 16.12
N TYR A 152 1.17 -8.73 15.17
CA TYR A 152 -0.11 -8.01 15.27
C TYR A 152 -1.08 -8.32 14.10
N SER A 153 -0.79 -9.36 13.34
CA SER A 153 -1.55 -9.86 12.20
C SER A 153 -3.04 -10.10 12.46
N ASP A 154 -3.40 -10.52 13.68
CA ASP A 154 -4.79 -10.74 14.08
C ASP A 154 -5.64 -9.47 13.97
N PHE A 155 -5.01 -8.29 14.02
CA PHE A 155 -5.67 -6.98 14.01
C PHE A 155 -5.26 -6.12 12.80
N VAL A 156 -4.05 -6.28 12.25
CA VAL A 156 -3.63 -5.59 11.02
C VAL A 156 -4.21 -6.32 9.81
N LYS A 157 -5.27 -5.76 9.24
CA LYS A 157 -6.04 -6.38 8.14
C LYS A 157 -5.55 -6.01 6.76
N ALA A 158 -4.96 -4.83 6.62
CA ALA A 158 -4.37 -4.37 5.38
C ALA A 158 -3.26 -3.35 5.65
N GLN A 159 -2.36 -3.23 4.68
CA GLN A 159 -1.32 -2.22 4.65
C GLN A 159 -1.36 -1.61 3.25
N PHE A 160 -1.28 -0.30 3.11
CA PHE A 160 -1.36 0.40 1.83
C PHE A 160 -0.09 1.22 1.60
N TYR A 161 0.51 1.05 0.43
CA TYR A 161 1.79 1.67 0.08
C TYR A 161 1.73 2.42 -1.24
N GLY A 162 2.77 3.19 -1.56
CA GLY A 162 2.92 3.86 -2.85
C GLY A 162 4.31 3.62 -3.42
N HIS A 163 4.97 4.71 -3.84
CA HIS A 163 6.38 4.79 -4.23
C HIS A 163 6.81 4.06 -5.51
N THR A 164 6.38 2.82 -5.77
CA THR A 164 6.92 2.03 -6.89
C THR A 164 6.27 2.35 -8.24
N HIS A 165 5.13 3.05 -8.23
CA HIS A 165 4.36 3.42 -9.43
C HIS A 165 3.90 2.23 -10.29
N ARG A 166 3.74 1.05 -9.68
CA ARG A 166 3.24 -0.18 -10.31
C ARG A 166 1.88 -0.56 -9.74
N ASP A 167 1.20 -1.53 -10.34
CA ASP A 167 0.13 -2.26 -9.66
C ASP A 167 0.73 -3.59 -9.20
N SER A 168 0.59 -3.94 -7.92
CA SER A 168 1.28 -5.08 -7.30
C SER A 168 0.54 -5.48 -6.03
N ILE A 169 0.67 -6.74 -5.63
CA ILE A 169 0.12 -7.23 -4.36
C ILE A 169 1.22 -8.08 -3.75
N LEU A 170 1.45 -7.88 -2.45
CA LEU A 170 2.46 -8.63 -1.71
C LEU A 170 1.78 -9.44 -0.62
N VAL A 171 1.76 -10.76 -0.76
CA VAL A 171 1.24 -11.65 0.26
C VAL A 171 2.39 -12.15 1.12
N HIS A 172 2.38 -11.85 2.42
CA HIS A 172 3.31 -12.46 3.37
C HIS A 172 2.76 -13.81 3.81
N SER A 173 3.64 -14.81 3.93
CA SER A 173 3.30 -16.12 4.44
C SER A 173 4.37 -16.56 5.43
N PHE A 174 3.96 -16.87 6.65
CA PHE A 174 4.87 -17.29 7.71
C PHE A 174 4.75 -18.79 7.92
N LYS A 175 5.87 -19.51 7.77
CA LYS A 175 5.92 -20.94 8.10
C LYS A 175 6.16 -21.10 9.59
N LYS A 176 5.20 -21.64 10.34
CA LYS A 176 5.42 -22.04 11.72
C LYS A 176 6.46 -23.18 11.76
N LYS A 177 7.66 -22.94 12.30
CA LYS A 177 8.65 -24.00 12.55
C LYS A 177 8.02 -25.05 13.47
N LYS A 178 7.87 -26.28 12.96
CA LYS A 178 7.40 -27.43 13.73
C LYS A 178 8.45 -27.73 14.81
N ASN A 179 8.06 -27.68 16.09
CA ASN A 179 8.83 -28.32 17.14
C ASN A 179 8.78 -29.83 16.89
N LEU A 180 9.88 -30.41 16.41
CA LEU A 180 10.02 -31.84 16.07
C LEU A 180 9.88 -32.81 17.26
N LYS A 181 9.48 -32.35 18.45
CA LYS A 181 9.34 -33.19 19.65
C LYS A 181 7.92 -33.72 19.90
N GLU A 182 6.90 -33.26 19.16
CA GLU A 182 5.50 -33.69 19.37
C GLU A 182 4.87 -34.31 18.12
N SER A 183 5.44 -35.37 17.57
CA SER A 183 4.74 -36.16 16.54
C SER A 183 4.88 -37.66 16.76
N LYS A 184 4.22 -38.14 17.81
CA LYS A 184 3.65 -39.50 17.86
C LYS A 184 2.13 -39.39 18.03
N LEU A 185 1.44 -38.83 17.05
CA LEU A 185 0.03 -39.14 16.85
C LEU A 185 -0.28 -39.13 15.35
N LYS A 186 -0.75 -40.30 14.89
CA LYS A 186 -1.16 -40.61 13.54
C LYS A 186 -2.38 -39.78 13.13
N ASN A 187 -2.44 -39.45 11.85
CA ASN A 187 -3.63 -39.17 11.07
C ASN A 187 -4.61 -38.13 11.66
N PHE A 188 -4.22 -36.87 11.59
CA PHE A 188 -5.16 -35.81 11.25
C PHE A 188 -4.42 -34.77 10.41
N LEU A 189 -4.74 -34.70 9.12
CA LEU A 189 -4.37 -33.58 8.25
C LEU A 189 -5.13 -32.35 8.73
N ILE A 190 -4.66 -31.71 9.79
CA ILE A 190 -5.06 -30.34 10.12
C ILE A 190 -4.24 -29.44 9.20
N LYS A 191 -4.89 -28.86 8.18
CA LYS A 191 -4.36 -27.74 7.38
C LYS A 191 -3.90 -26.64 8.34
N GLN A 192 -2.60 -26.54 8.60
CA GLN A 192 -2.00 -25.49 9.42
C GLN A 192 -1.22 -24.55 8.50
N ASN A 193 -1.90 -23.56 7.94
CA ASN A 193 -1.27 -22.35 7.41
C ASN A 193 -1.91 -21.17 8.15
N ILE A 194 -1.20 -20.60 9.12
CA ILE A 194 -1.52 -19.25 9.61
C ILE A 194 -0.84 -18.33 8.59
N LEU A 195 -1.60 -17.94 7.57
CA LEU A 195 -1.21 -16.93 6.60
C LEU A 195 -1.54 -15.57 7.21
N GLU A 196 -0.67 -14.57 7.03
CA GLU A 196 -0.85 -13.24 7.61
C GLU A 196 -0.40 -12.11 6.66
N TYR A 197 -1.12 -11.00 6.73
CA TYR A 197 -1.52 -10.07 5.67
C TYR A 197 -0.46 -9.07 5.16
N CYS A 198 -0.53 -8.71 3.87
CA CYS A 198 -0.14 -7.38 3.36
C CYS A 198 -0.81 -7.12 2.00
N TYR A 199 -1.09 -5.85 1.66
CA TYR A 199 -1.56 -5.42 0.33
C TYR A 199 -0.67 -4.29 -0.17
N CYS A 200 0.54 -4.58 -0.63
CA CYS A 200 1.36 -3.55 -1.26
C CYS A 200 0.83 -3.15 -2.64
N ILE A 201 -0.30 -2.43 -2.72
CA ILE A 201 -0.87 -1.91 -3.97
C ILE A 201 -0.22 -0.59 -4.27
N PRO A 202 0.68 -0.52 -5.26
CA PRO A 202 1.32 0.71 -5.61
C PRO A 202 0.39 1.55 -6.50
N PHE A 203 0.57 2.85 -6.39
CA PHE A 203 -0.19 3.83 -7.15
C PHE A 203 0.63 4.25 -8.36
N ASN A 204 0.15 4.01 -9.57
CA ASN A 204 0.65 4.71 -10.75
C ASN A 204 0.00 6.12 -10.80
N ASN A 205 0.74 7.12 -11.28
CA ASN A 205 0.34 8.53 -11.28
C ASN A 205 -1.02 8.81 -11.95
N HIS A 206 -1.47 7.92 -12.86
CA HIS A 206 -2.72 8.02 -13.62
C HIS A 206 -3.75 6.95 -13.21
N SER A 207 -3.72 6.49 -11.97
CA SER A 207 -4.53 5.37 -11.49
C SER A 207 -5.26 5.69 -10.18
N LEU A 208 -6.42 5.05 -9.99
CA LEU A 208 -7.25 5.15 -8.79
C LEU A 208 -7.76 3.75 -8.44
N SER A 209 -7.64 3.35 -7.18
CA SER A 209 -8.16 2.07 -6.71
C SER A 209 -9.29 2.30 -5.70
N LEU A 210 -10.39 1.57 -5.86
CA LEU A 210 -11.51 1.56 -4.93
C LEU A 210 -11.57 0.19 -4.24
N PHE A 211 -11.58 0.23 -2.91
CA PHE A 211 -11.51 -0.96 -2.07
C PHE A 211 -12.87 -1.28 -1.48
N PHE A 212 -13.30 -2.54 -1.64
CA PHE A 212 -14.50 -3.09 -1.02
C PHE A 212 -14.13 -4.24 -0.08
N PRO A 213 -13.32 -4.03 0.97
CA PRO A 213 -12.81 -5.12 1.77
C PRO A 213 -13.94 -5.85 2.52
N PRO A 214 -13.87 -7.19 2.65
CA PRO A 214 -12.87 -8.09 2.08
C PRO A 214 -13.24 -8.63 0.69
N LYS A 215 -14.19 -8.01 -0.01
CA LYS A 215 -14.80 -8.53 -1.25
C LYS A 215 -13.95 -8.27 -2.49
N ASP A 216 -13.57 -7.02 -2.78
CA ASP A 216 -13.01 -6.70 -4.10
C ASP A 216 -12.14 -5.44 -4.13
N ILE A 217 -11.40 -5.29 -5.23
CA ILE A 217 -10.65 -4.09 -5.60
C ILE A 217 -11.00 -3.74 -7.04
N TRP A 218 -11.45 -2.50 -7.24
CA TRP A 218 -11.73 -1.96 -8.56
C TRP A 218 -10.64 -0.98 -8.94
N GLN A 219 -9.94 -1.28 -10.02
CA GLN A 219 -8.85 -0.47 -10.53
C GLN A 219 -9.37 0.42 -11.66
N PHE A 220 -9.07 1.72 -11.57
CA PHE A 220 -9.38 2.69 -12.60
C PHE A 220 -8.09 3.33 -13.11
N TYR A 221 -8.12 3.77 -14.36
CA TYR A 221 -7.00 4.46 -14.98
C TYR A 221 -7.47 5.60 -15.89
N LEU A 222 -6.55 6.53 -16.12
CA LEU A 222 -6.64 7.52 -17.17
C LEU A 222 -5.63 7.20 -18.27
N ASN A 223 -6.12 7.02 -19.50
CA ASN A 223 -5.22 6.96 -20.65
C ASN A 223 -4.63 8.37 -20.89
N LEU A 224 -3.41 8.59 -20.41
CA LEU A 224 -2.75 9.90 -20.46
C LEU A 224 -2.58 10.41 -21.89
N THR A 225 -2.18 9.54 -22.83
CA THR A 225 -2.01 9.90 -24.24
C THR A 225 -3.32 10.39 -24.84
N GLU A 226 -4.41 9.62 -24.66
CA GLU A 226 -5.74 10.01 -25.15
C GLU A 226 -6.21 11.31 -24.48
N ALA A 227 -6.02 11.45 -23.17
CA ALA A 227 -6.46 12.61 -22.41
C ALA A 227 -5.75 13.89 -22.86
N ASN A 228 -4.44 13.82 -23.09
CA ASN A 228 -3.64 14.95 -23.59
C ASN A 228 -4.00 15.31 -25.03
N LEU A 229 -4.15 14.32 -25.92
CA LEU A 229 -4.54 14.55 -27.31
C LEU A 229 -5.93 15.19 -27.44
N LYS A 230 -6.89 14.75 -26.60
CA LYS A 230 -8.28 15.22 -26.64
C LYS A 230 -8.56 16.39 -25.70
N GLN A 231 -7.58 16.80 -24.90
CA GLN A 231 -7.73 17.81 -23.84
C GLN A 231 -8.93 17.51 -22.92
N ARG A 232 -9.14 16.22 -22.62
CA ARG A 232 -10.28 15.74 -21.82
C ARG A 232 -9.90 14.51 -21.01
N SER A 233 -10.07 14.58 -19.69
CA SER A 233 -9.91 13.44 -18.81
C SER A 233 -11.14 12.52 -18.86
N LYS A 234 -10.95 11.31 -19.38
CA LYS A 234 -11.96 10.23 -19.34
C LYS A 234 -11.37 9.03 -18.61
N TRP A 235 -11.58 9.00 -17.30
CA TRP A 235 -11.26 7.86 -16.45
C TRP A 235 -12.12 6.66 -16.83
N LYS A 236 -11.54 5.46 -16.77
CA LYS A 236 -12.18 4.20 -17.14
C LYS A 236 -11.83 3.14 -16.10
N LEU A 237 -12.74 2.19 -15.89
CA LEU A 237 -12.45 0.96 -15.18
C LEU A 237 -11.39 0.19 -15.99
N GLU A 238 -10.30 -0.17 -15.34
CA GLU A 238 -9.25 -1.03 -15.88
C GLU A 238 -9.63 -2.48 -15.69
N TYR A 239 -9.88 -2.86 -14.44
CA TYR A 239 -10.31 -4.21 -14.07
C TYR A 239 -11.04 -4.23 -12.72
N ILE A 240 -11.80 -5.30 -12.52
CA ILE A 240 -12.34 -5.74 -11.22
C ILE A 240 -11.51 -6.95 -10.81
N MET A 241 -10.92 -6.95 -9.62
CA MET A 241 -9.90 -7.93 -9.25
C MET A 241 -10.42 -9.36 -9.27
N THR A 242 -11.60 -9.60 -8.69
CA THR A 242 -12.24 -10.92 -8.66
C THR A 242 -12.50 -11.46 -10.07
N GLU A 243 -13.02 -10.63 -10.96
CA GLU A 243 -13.32 -10.99 -12.35
C GLU A 243 -12.04 -11.22 -13.18
N ALA A 244 -11.04 -10.35 -13.03
CA ALA A 244 -9.82 -10.40 -13.83
C ALA A 244 -8.90 -11.58 -13.49
N PHE A 245 -8.89 -11.97 -12.22
CA PHE A 245 -8.01 -13.03 -11.71
C PHE A 245 -8.74 -14.32 -11.33
N ASP A 246 -10.05 -14.40 -11.58
CA ASP A 246 -10.89 -15.56 -11.28
C ASP A 246 -10.66 -16.03 -9.83
N ILE A 247 -10.97 -15.13 -8.89
CA ILE A 247 -10.96 -15.36 -7.45
C ILE A 247 -12.28 -14.89 -6.84
N ASP A 248 -12.73 -15.56 -5.78
CA ASP A 248 -14.04 -15.28 -5.18
C ASP A 248 -14.08 -13.96 -4.40
N ASP A 249 -12.94 -13.57 -3.81
CA ASP A 249 -12.80 -12.37 -3.01
C ASP A 249 -11.33 -11.93 -2.91
N ILE A 250 -11.09 -10.81 -2.23
CA ILE A 250 -9.75 -10.39 -1.82
C ILE A 250 -9.44 -10.89 -0.42
N GLN A 251 -9.93 -12.05 0.01
CA GLN A 251 -9.43 -12.64 1.24
C GLN A 251 -8.08 -13.31 1.01
N LEU A 252 -7.36 -13.50 2.12
CA LEU A 252 -6.01 -14.02 2.11
C LEU A 252 -5.86 -15.38 1.40
N HIS A 253 -6.83 -16.26 1.56
CA HIS A 253 -6.80 -17.57 0.90
C HIS A 253 -6.84 -17.42 -0.63
N SER A 254 -7.77 -16.62 -1.14
CA SER A 254 -7.91 -16.29 -2.57
C SER A 254 -6.66 -15.66 -3.15
N LEU A 255 -6.06 -14.70 -2.44
CA LEU A 255 -4.85 -14.00 -2.89
C LEU A 255 -3.59 -14.87 -2.83
N HIS A 256 -3.50 -15.74 -1.83
CA HIS A 256 -2.40 -16.71 -1.74
C HIS A 256 -2.49 -17.74 -2.87
N GLU A 257 -3.68 -18.26 -3.15
CA GLU A 257 -3.89 -19.15 -4.30
C GLU A 257 -3.60 -18.41 -5.62
N LEU A 258 -3.96 -17.13 -5.74
CA LEU A 258 -3.57 -16.30 -6.88
C LEU A 258 -2.04 -16.18 -6.99
N ALA A 259 -1.34 -15.87 -5.89
CA ALA A 259 0.12 -15.76 -5.89
C ALA A 259 0.81 -17.07 -6.29
N LEU A 260 0.30 -18.22 -5.81
CA LEU A 260 0.76 -19.56 -6.21
C LEU A 260 0.51 -19.85 -7.70
N ARG A 261 -0.64 -19.44 -8.24
CA ARG A 261 -0.98 -19.65 -9.66
C ARG A 261 -0.14 -18.78 -10.60
N ALA A 262 0.21 -17.57 -10.17
CA ALA A 262 0.80 -16.57 -11.03
C ALA A 262 2.34 -16.71 -11.21
N ASP A 263 3.01 -17.65 -10.52
CA ASP A 263 4.48 -17.66 -10.38
C ASP A 263 5.04 -16.29 -9.92
N VAL A 264 4.21 -15.48 -9.25
CA VAL A 264 4.54 -14.13 -8.78
C VAL A 264 5.05 -14.23 -7.34
N MET A 265 6.31 -13.81 -7.14
CA MET A 265 7.05 -13.71 -5.87
C MET A 265 6.24 -13.95 -4.59
N ILE A 266 6.19 -15.21 -4.17
CA ILE A 266 5.87 -15.56 -2.80
C ILE A 266 7.13 -15.33 -1.97
N LEU A 267 7.10 -14.35 -1.07
CA LEU A 267 8.13 -14.22 -0.04
C LEU A 267 7.89 -15.29 1.02
N GLU A 268 8.60 -16.39 0.90
CA GLU A 268 8.77 -17.34 1.99
C GLU A 268 9.79 -16.78 2.99
N VAL A 269 9.32 -16.18 4.08
CA VAL A 269 10.20 -15.79 5.20
C VAL A 269 10.30 -16.98 6.16
N THR A 270 11.50 -17.54 6.30
CA THR A 270 11.82 -18.72 7.16
C THR A 270 12.29 -18.38 8.57
#